data_AF-A0A3M1PDP5-F1
#
_entry.id   AF-A0A3M1PDP5-F1
#
_cell.length_a   1.000
_cell.length_b   1.000
_cell.length_c   1.000
_cell.angle_alpha   90.00
_cell.angle_beta   90.00
_cell.angle_gamma   90.00
#
_symmetry.space_group_name_H-M   'P 1'
#
loop_
_entity.id
_entity.type
_entity.pdbx_description
1 polymer ?
#
loop_
_entity_poly.entity_id
_entity_poly.type
_entity_poly.pdbx_seq_one_letter_code
_entity_poly.pdbx_strand_id
1 'polypeptide(L)'
;MVVQKINLILGGTLLLFLGDLFSQEITRETYIDYLPLVQPRIISQTNASAEFALYGHPADDRNPVDGIADQRFKRLFTLAERFAPILFLNTKYSRPLDFLAVLRYQGSSQLHVDTWDLGQATPRLIEGERFAFGSPDIPHDQERLFAAFAPRSPFDGIENKADSRLLELVREFNPYRPRPAYTPVESDRLRVLYFDTPGRDEASWKKAYKNEISGNLPKMLQTAAKVYAHPFIHEALPQEVKHRFEFVIQYWFFYPFNDGGNNHEGDWEHINVRITRLGREAGLLDKDDVMSILNGKDSVLDSLVIGKVD
;
A
#
# COMPACT_ATOMS: atom_id res chain seq x y z
N MET A 1 -56.76 -3.38 31.37
CA MET A 1 -57.45 -4.66 31.20
C MET A 1 -57.87 -4.80 29.74
N VAL A 2 -57.01 -5.37 28.89
CA VAL A 2 -57.39 -5.87 27.56
C VAL A 2 -56.52 -7.10 27.29
N VAL A 3 -57.19 -8.23 27.18
CA VAL A 3 -56.68 -9.48 26.62
C VAL A 3 -56.77 -9.36 25.10
N GLN A 4 -55.72 -9.72 24.35
CA GLN A 4 -55.95 -10.23 23.01
C GLN A 4 -54.94 -11.32 22.65
N LYS A 5 -55.52 -12.41 22.15
CA LYS A 5 -54.94 -13.71 21.90
C LYS A 5 -54.17 -13.75 20.58
N ILE A 6 -53.15 -14.60 20.62
CA ILE A 6 -52.44 -15.29 19.54
C ILE A 6 -53.39 -15.69 18.40
N ASN A 7 -52.97 -15.45 17.15
CA ASN A 7 -53.28 -16.31 16.02
C ASN A 7 -52.00 -16.54 15.22
N LEU A 8 -51.55 -17.79 15.25
CA LEU A 8 -50.53 -18.39 14.40
C LEU A 8 -51.22 -18.81 13.10
N ILE A 9 -50.79 -18.32 11.94
CA ILE A 9 -51.04 -19.00 10.66
C ILE A 9 -49.70 -19.09 9.93
N LEU A 10 -49.24 -20.34 9.81
CA LEU A 10 -48.18 -20.80 8.92
C LEU A 10 -48.56 -20.53 7.46
N GLY A 11 -47.55 -20.27 6.63
CA GLY A 11 -47.65 -20.52 5.19
C GLY A 11 -47.22 -19.36 4.31
N GLY A 12 -46.00 -18.87 4.48
CA GLY A 12 -45.35 -17.99 3.51
C GLY A 12 -43.96 -18.54 3.20
N THR A 13 -43.85 -19.30 2.12
CA THR A 13 -42.57 -19.67 1.52
C THR A 13 -41.86 -18.36 1.16
N LEU A 14 -40.95 -17.91 2.01
CA LEU A 14 -40.02 -16.84 1.70
C LEU A 14 -39.06 -17.40 0.65
N LEU A 15 -39.41 -17.20 -0.63
CA LEU A 15 -38.45 -17.27 -1.73
C LEU A 15 -37.42 -16.18 -1.47
N LEU A 16 -36.38 -16.53 -0.72
CA LEU A 16 -35.10 -15.83 -0.77
C LEU A 16 -34.60 -16.01 -2.20
N PHE A 17 -34.93 -15.05 -3.05
CA PHE A 17 -34.10 -14.75 -4.21
C PHE A 17 -32.75 -14.32 -3.65
N LEU A 18 -31.89 -15.31 -3.40
CA LEU A 18 -30.45 -15.15 -3.54
C LEU A 18 -30.23 -14.82 -5.02
N GLY A 19 -30.45 -13.55 -5.37
CA GLY A 19 -29.77 -13.02 -6.53
C GLY A 19 -28.30 -13.18 -6.20
N ASP A 20 -27.61 -14.04 -6.94
CA ASP A 20 -26.18 -13.90 -7.11
C ASP A 20 -25.98 -12.42 -7.44
N LEU A 21 -25.46 -11.66 -6.48
CA LEU A 21 -24.97 -10.32 -6.73
C LEU A 21 -23.90 -10.54 -7.79
N PHE A 22 -24.26 -10.24 -9.05
CA PHE A 22 -23.38 -10.44 -10.18
C PHE A 22 -22.13 -9.61 -9.90
N SER A 23 -21.04 -10.28 -9.53
CA SER A 23 -19.72 -9.66 -9.54
C SER A 23 -19.48 -9.23 -10.98
N GLN A 24 -19.17 -7.95 -11.16
CA GLN A 24 -18.91 -7.40 -12.48
C GLN A 24 -17.56 -7.93 -12.96
N GLU A 25 -17.57 -8.74 -14.02
CA GLU A 25 -16.32 -9.18 -14.64
C GLU A 25 -15.67 -7.97 -15.34
N ILE A 26 -14.53 -7.53 -14.82
CA ILE A 26 -13.69 -6.52 -15.46
C ILE A 26 -12.61 -7.25 -16.24
N THR A 27 -12.78 -7.32 -17.56
CA THR A 27 -11.82 -8.00 -18.43
C THR A 27 -10.54 -7.19 -18.62
N ARG A 28 -9.46 -7.86 -19.01
CA ARG A 28 -8.20 -7.20 -19.35
C ARG A 28 -8.39 -6.16 -20.48
N GLU A 29 -9.33 -6.43 -21.37
CA GLU A 29 -9.66 -5.60 -22.52
C GLU A 29 -10.50 -4.36 -22.17
N THR A 30 -11.03 -4.27 -20.94
CA THR A 30 -11.96 -3.20 -20.55
C THR A 30 -11.62 -2.51 -19.22
N TYR A 31 -10.62 -2.98 -18.45
CA TYR A 31 -10.32 -2.38 -17.14
C TYR A 31 -9.93 -0.90 -17.22
N ILE A 32 -9.43 -0.45 -18.37
CA ILE A 32 -9.05 0.95 -18.60
C ILE A 32 -10.21 1.92 -18.36
N ASP A 33 -11.45 1.48 -18.58
CA ASP A 33 -12.67 2.29 -18.41
C ASP A 33 -12.96 2.57 -16.92
N TYR A 34 -12.33 1.82 -16.02
CA TYR A 34 -12.49 1.91 -14.57
C TYR A 34 -11.27 2.56 -13.89
N LEU A 35 -10.20 2.85 -14.64
CA LEU A 35 -9.00 3.47 -14.10
C LEU A 35 -9.08 5.00 -14.14
N PRO A 36 -8.62 5.70 -13.08
CA PRO A 36 -8.46 7.13 -13.13
C PRO A 36 -7.33 7.48 -14.12
N LEU A 37 -7.70 8.12 -15.23
CA LEU A 37 -6.74 8.55 -16.26
C LEU A 37 -5.87 9.73 -15.80
N VAL A 38 -6.30 10.46 -14.77
CA VAL A 38 -5.49 11.48 -14.10
C VAL A 38 -4.73 10.80 -12.96
N GLN A 39 -3.47 10.45 -13.21
CA GLN A 39 -2.62 9.88 -12.18
C GLN A 39 -1.93 10.99 -11.38
N PRO A 40 -2.09 11.02 -10.04
CA PRO A 40 -1.32 11.93 -9.21
C PRO A 40 0.17 11.63 -9.36
N ARG A 41 1.00 12.67 -9.28
CA ARG A 41 2.45 12.50 -9.34
C ARG A 41 2.90 11.69 -8.12
N ILE A 42 3.55 10.56 -8.36
CA ILE A 42 4.27 9.85 -7.30
C ILE A 42 5.33 10.80 -6.76
N ILE A 43 5.29 11.11 -5.47
CA ILE A 43 6.32 11.88 -4.77
C ILE A 43 7.03 10.93 -3.81
N SER A 44 8.36 11.01 -3.70
CA SER A 44 9.08 10.13 -2.77
C SER A 44 8.91 10.56 -1.31
N GLN A 45 8.72 11.86 -1.08
CA GLN A 45 8.47 12.47 0.22
C GLN A 45 7.92 13.88 0.03
N THR A 46 7.34 14.44 1.10
CA THR A 46 6.95 15.85 1.16
C THR A 46 8.18 16.77 1.27
N ASN A 47 8.02 18.06 0.97
CA ASN A 47 9.08 19.06 1.19
C ASN A 47 9.50 19.13 2.65
N ALA A 48 8.55 19.06 3.59
CA ALA A 48 8.85 19.08 5.02
C ALA A 48 9.60 17.83 5.46
N SER A 49 9.23 16.63 4.99
CA SER A 49 10.00 15.41 5.26
C SER A 49 11.46 15.54 4.82
N ALA A 50 11.69 16.15 3.65
CA ALA A 50 13.04 16.42 3.17
C ALA A 50 13.78 17.46 4.02
N GLU A 51 13.12 18.58 4.38
CA GLU A 51 13.70 19.64 5.23
C GLU A 51 14.18 19.10 6.58
N PHE A 52 13.39 18.23 7.21
CA PHE A 52 13.73 17.65 8.51
C PHE A 52 14.63 16.42 8.44
N ALA A 53 15.08 16.02 7.23
CA ALA A 53 15.77 14.76 7.00
C ALA A 53 15.06 13.61 7.72
N LEU A 54 13.75 13.45 7.44
CA LEU A 54 12.88 12.49 8.12
C LEU A 54 13.46 11.08 8.12
N TYR A 55 14.08 10.66 7.02
CA TYR A 55 14.72 9.34 6.89
C TYR A 55 16.22 9.34 7.23
N GLY A 56 16.77 10.47 7.67
CA GLY A 56 18.19 10.65 7.97
C GLY A 56 19.04 10.89 6.73
N HIS A 57 20.37 10.83 6.90
CA HIS A 57 21.31 11.02 5.80
C HIS A 57 21.70 9.66 5.18
N PRO A 58 21.75 9.55 3.84
CA PRO A 58 22.10 8.28 3.17
C PRO A 58 23.46 7.69 3.56
N ALA A 59 24.41 8.50 4.04
CA ALA A 59 25.71 8.01 4.50
C ALA A 59 25.65 7.20 5.81
N ASP A 60 24.54 7.32 6.55
CA ASP A 60 24.29 6.68 7.83
C ASP A 60 23.35 5.47 7.71
N ASP A 61 22.93 5.13 6.50
CA ASP A 61 22.13 3.96 6.14
C ASP A 61 23.08 2.80 5.82
N ARG A 62 23.14 1.79 6.71
CA ARG A 62 24.13 0.71 6.62
C ARG A 62 23.52 -0.67 6.76
N ASN A 63 22.50 -0.84 7.59
CA ASN A 63 21.99 -2.18 7.88
C ASN A 63 20.49 -2.18 8.29
N PRO A 64 19.59 -2.57 7.38
CA PRO A 64 19.83 -2.80 5.95
C PRO A 64 20.07 -1.48 5.19
N VAL A 65 20.65 -1.55 3.98
CA VAL A 65 20.70 -0.38 3.09
C VAL A 65 19.33 -0.22 2.42
N ASP A 66 18.42 0.49 3.08
CA ASP A 66 17.00 0.60 2.70
C ASP A 66 16.53 2.03 2.43
N GLY A 67 17.45 3.00 2.48
CA GLY A 67 17.18 4.43 2.33
C GLY A 67 16.87 5.16 3.63
N ILE A 68 16.88 4.47 4.78
CA ILE A 68 16.65 5.06 6.10
C ILE A 68 17.90 4.87 6.97
N ALA A 69 18.48 5.98 7.45
CA ALA A 69 19.61 5.91 8.37
C ALA A 69 19.28 5.04 9.60
N ASP A 70 20.19 4.16 10.02
CA ASP A 70 19.91 3.13 11.03
C ASP A 70 19.32 3.69 12.35
N GLN A 71 19.84 4.84 12.81
CA GLN A 71 19.33 5.50 14.02
C GLN A 71 17.94 6.09 13.81
N ARG A 72 17.68 6.60 12.60
CA ARG A 72 16.37 7.10 12.24
C ARG A 72 15.36 5.97 12.11
N PHE A 73 15.74 4.84 11.52
CA PHE A 73 14.92 3.62 11.48
C PHE A 73 14.49 3.21 12.88
N LYS A 74 15.43 3.04 13.82
CA LYS A 74 15.11 2.69 15.22
C LYS A 74 14.10 3.64 15.82
N ARG A 75 14.29 4.95 15.62
CA ARG A 75 13.39 5.96 16.15
C ARG A 75 11.98 5.87 15.55
N LEU A 76 11.88 5.82 14.23
CA LEU A 76 10.61 5.77 13.51
C LEU A 76 9.87 4.47 13.82
N PHE A 77 10.60 3.36 13.95
CA PHE A 77 10.05 2.07 14.36
C PHE A 77 9.45 2.14 15.78
N THR A 78 10.17 2.69 16.76
CA THR A 78 9.64 2.89 18.12
C THR A 78 8.37 3.76 18.12
N LEU A 79 8.33 4.82 17.31
CA LEU A 79 7.13 5.65 17.17
C LEU A 79 5.98 4.86 16.52
N ALA A 80 6.27 4.11 15.45
CA ALA A 80 5.29 3.30 14.74
C ALA A 80 4.69 2.21 15.65
N GLU A 81 5.49 1.54 16.48
CA GLU A 81 4.99 0.56 17.46
C GLU A 81 4.15 1.22 18.55
N ARG A 82 4.62 2.34 19.13
CA ARG A 82 3.92 3.03 20.21
C ARG A 82 2.54 3.53 19.77
N PHE A 83 2.43 4.02 18.55
CA PHE A 83 1.20 4.59 18.01
C PHE A 83 0.47 3.64 17.06
N ALA A 84 0.88 2.36 17.02
CA ALA A 84 0.22 1.35 16.21
C ALA A 84 -1.25 1.21 16.64
N PRO A 85 -2.19 1.13 15.68
CA PRO A 85 -3.58 0.86 16.01
C PRO A 85 -3.70 -0.55 16.61
N ILE A 86 -4.51 -0.67 17.66
CA ILE A 86 -4.97 -1.97 18.12
C ILE A 86 -6.12 -2.40 17.22
N LEU A 87 -5.86 -3.34 16.31
CA LEU A 87 -6.88 -3.90 15.44
C LEU A 87 -7.68 -4.98 16.19
N PHE A 88 -8.96 -4.72 16.39
CA PHE A 88 -9.90 -5.75 16.84
C PHE A 88 -10.41 -6.53 15.63
N LEU A 89 -9.85 -7.72 15.43
CA LEU A 89 -10.28 -8.63 14.37
C LEU A 89 -11.54 -9.36 14.81
N ASN A 90 -12.71 -8.87 14.37
CA ASN A 90 -13.99 -9.52 14.65
C ASN A 90 -14.20 -10.83 13.88
N THR A 91 -13.33 -11.12 12.90
CA THR A 91 -13.32 -12.40 12.18
C THR A 91 -11.94 -13.02 12.27
N LYS A 92 -11.89 -14.35 12.41
CA LYS A 92 -10.64 -15.12 12.46
C LYS A 92 -9.88 -15.10 11.12
N TYR A 93 -10.54 -14.64 10.05
CA TYR A 93 -10.13 -14.88 8.66
C TYR A 93 -9.75 -13.60 7.91
N SER A 94 -10.23 -12.42 8.35
CA SER A 94 -9.94 -11.15 7.68
C SER A 94 -8.90 -10.39 8.49
N ARG A 95 -7.61 -10.61 8.20
CA ARG A 95 -6.51 -9.91 8.86
C ARG A 95 -5.49 -9.44 7.83
N PRO A 96 -4.78 -8.34 8.09
CA PRO A 96 -3.80 -7.84 7.13
C PRO A 96 -2.62 -8.81 7.02
N LEU A 97 -2.19 -9.08 5.80
CA LEU A 97 -1.13 -10.01 5.47
C LEU A 97 0.07 -9.31 4.84
N ASP A 98 1.23 -9.94 4.96
CA ASP A 98 2.44 -9.54 4.24
C ASP A 98 2.22 -9.78 2.75
N PHE A 99 2.08 -8.69 1.99
CA PHE A 99 1.91 -8.69 0.54
C PHE A 99 2.99 -9.52 -0.16
N LEU A 100 4.25 -9.43 0.30
CA LEU A 100 5.35 -10.19 -0.28
C LEU A 100 5.23 -11.68 0.02
N ALA A 101 4.70 -12.06 1.18
CA ALA A 101 4.44 -13.47 1.49
C ALA A 101 3.32 -14.04 0.62
N VAL A 102 2.29 -13.24 0.32
CA VAL A 102 1.20 -13.62 -0.58
C VAL A 102 1.72 -13.81 -2.01
N LEU A 103 2.47 -12.83 -2.51
CA LEU A 103 3.15 -12.90 -3.80
C LEU A 103 4.06 -14.14 -3.93
N ARG A 104 4.86 -14.45 -2.90
CA ARG A 104 5.71 -15.65 -2.85
C ARG A 104 4.90 -16.95 -2.82
N TYR A 105 3.78 -16.97 -2.07
CA TYR A 105 2.91 -18.15 -2.00
C TYR A 105 2.38 -18.56 -3.37
N GLN A 106 2.10 -17.58 -4.23
CA GLN A 106 1.63 -17.82 -5.60
C GLN A 106 2.74 -18.38 -6.52
N GLY A 107 3.99 -18.44 -6.07
CA GLY A 107 5.11 -19.09 -6.74
C GLY A 107 5.83 -18.21 -7.77
N SER A 108 5.09 -17.47 -8.60
CA SER A 108 5.66 -16.44 -9.48
C SER A 108 4.75 -15.22 -9.50
N SER A 109 5.26 -14.08 -9.07
CA SER A 109 4.54 -12.81 -9.19
C SER A 109 4.72 -12.34 -10.63
N GLN A 110 3.65 -12.37 -11.43
CA GLN A 110 3.71 -11.81 -12.77
C GLN A 110 3.39 -10.32 -12.67
N LEU A 111 4.33 -9.47 -13.06
CA LEU A 111 4.03 -8.07 -13.36
C LEU A 111 3.54 -8.00 -14.79
N HIS A 112 2.43 -7.33 -14.97
CA HIS A 112 1.84 -7.03 -16.25
C HIS A 112 2.17 -5.59 -16.59
N VAL A 113 2.54 -5.34 -17.84
CA VAL A 113 2.73 -3.99 -18.36
C VAL A 113 1.91 -3.85 -19.63
N ASP A 114 0.80 -3.15 -19.51
CA ASP A 114 -0.15 -2.95 -20.60
C ASP A 114 -0.01 -1.52 -21.14
N THR A 115 0.11 -1.39 -22.45
CA THR A 115 0.18 -0.11 -23.16
C THR A 115 -1.14 0.12 -23.89
N TRP A 116 -1.82 1.20 -23.53
CA TRP A 116 -3.10 1.63 -24.08
C TRP A 116 -2.94 2.82 -25.02
N ASP A 117 -3.70 2.84 -26.11
CA ASP A 117 -3.96 4.02 -26.92
C ASP A 117 -5.22 4.71 -26.39
N LEU A 118 -5.08 5.93 -25.87
CA LEU A 118 -6.20 6.78 -25.44
C LEU A 118 -6.53 7.85 -26.49
N GLY A 119 -5.79 7.95 -27.60
CA GLY A 119 -6.01 8.94 -28.64
C GLY A 119 -7.22 8.67 -29.54
N GLN A 120 -7.89 7.53 -29.35
CA GLN A 120 -9.08 7.12 -30.10
C GLN A 120 -10.36 7.33 -29.28
N ALA A 121 -11.52 7.35 -29.95
CA ALA A 121 -12.83 7.47 -29.29
C ALA A 121 -13.11 6.33 -28.29
N THR A 122 -12.43 5.19 -28.44
CA THR A 122 -12.47 4.07 -27.51
C THR A 122 -11.03 3.68 -27.18
N PRO A 123 -10.63 3.66 -25.90
CA PRO A 123 -9.32 3.18 -25.49
C PRO A 123 -9.04 1.79 -26.02
N ARG A 124 -7.81 1.55 -26.49
CA ARG A 124 -7.43 0.25 -27.04
C ARG A 124 -6.11 -0.25 -26.47
N LEU A 125 -6.09 -1.50 -25.99
CA LEU A 125 -4.86 -2.19 -25.63
C LEU A 125 -4.03 -2.45 -26.90
N ILE A 126 -2.83 -1.87 -26.95
CA ILE A 126 -1.89 -2.01 -28.08
C ILE A 126 -0.88 -3.12 -27.81
N GLU A 127 -0.38 -3.19 -26.56
CA GLU A 127 0.69 -4.09 -26.17
C GLU A 127 0.49 -4.57 -24.73
N GLY A 128 0.88 -5.81 -24.44
CA GLY A 128 0.81 -6.39 -23.11
C GLY A 128 2.01 -7.28 -22.84
N GLU A 129 2.90 -6.82 -21.96
CA GLU A 129 4.10 -7.54 -21.54
C GLU A 129 3.86 -8.24 -20.19
N ARG A 130 4.52 -9.38 -19.95
CA ARG A 130 4.47 -10.10 -18.67
C ARG A 130 5.88 -10.51 -18.24
N PHE A 131 6.20 -10.23 -16.98
CA PHE A 131 7.50 -10.55 -16.39
C PHE A 131 7.31 -11.33 -15.10
N ALA A 132 7.98 -12.47 -14.98
CA ALA A 132 7.99 -13.23 -13.73
C ALA A 132 9.02 -12.61 -12.76
N PHE A 133 8.53 -12.20 -11.59
CA PHE A 133 9.31 -11.77 -10.44
C PHE A 133 9.39 -12.89 -9.42
N GLY A 134 10.56 -13.02 -8.78
CA GLY A 134 10.76 -13.99 -7.70
C GLY A 134 11.29 -15.34 -8.16
N SER A 135 12.54 -15.39 -8.66
CA SER A 135 13.28 -16.65 -8.67
C SER A 135 13.25 -17.25 -7.24
N PRO A 136 13.14 -18.59 -7.08
CA PRO A 136 13.19 -19.26 -5.77
C PRO A 136 14.45 -18.94 -4.93
N ASP A 137 15.46 -18.29 -5.51
CA ASP A 137 16.70 -17.88 -4.87
C ASP A 137 16.66 -16.51 -4.18
N ILE A 138 15.52 -15.78 -4.18
CA ILE A 138 15.44 -14.53 -3.38
C ILE A 138 15.49 -14.92 -1.89
N PRO A 139 16.54 -14.52 -1.14
CA PRO A 139 16.71 -14.94 0.24
C PRO A 139 15.53 -14.51 1.12
N HIS A 140 15.34 -15.25 2.20
CA HIS A 140 14.27 -15.08 3.17
C HIS A 140 14.30 -13.73 3.93
N ASP A 141 15.31 -12.89 3.72
CA ASP A 141 15.43 -11.58 4.38
C ASP A 141 14.65 -10.49 3.62
N GLN A 142 13.79 -9.79 4.34
CA GLN A 142 13.06 -8.64 3.80
C GLN A 142 14.00 -7.46 3.52
N GLU A 143 15.17 -7.47 4.16
CA GLU A 143 16.27 -6.52 4.01
C GLU A 143 16.83 -6.48 2.57
N ARG A 144 16.83 -7.58 1.81
CA ARG A 144 17.38 -7.57 0.44
C ARG A 144 16.40 -7.16 -0.64
N LEU A 145 15.09 -7.29 -0.42
CA LEU A 145 14.09 -6.81 -1.38
C LEU A 145 14.11 -5.29 -1.47
N PHE A 146 14.23 -4.58 -0.35
CA PHE A 146 14.40 -3.12 -0.35
C PHE A 146 15.82 -2.67 -0.71
N ALA A 147 16.85 -3.43 -0.36
CA ALA A 147 18.21 -3.15 -0.84
C ALA A 147 18.41 -3.42 -2.35
N ALA A 148 17.48 -4.12 -3.02
CA ALA A 148 17.41 -4.21 -4.47
C ALA A 148 16.76 -2.96 -5.12
N PHE A 149 16.03 -2.15 -4.33
CA PHE A 149 15.47 -0.87 -4.73
C PHE A 149 16.36 0.34 -4.33
N ALA A 150 17.30 0.15 -3.40
CA ALA A 150 18.40 1.09 -3.21
C ALA A 150 19.27 1.14 -4.48
N PRO A 151 19.74 2.31 -4.94
CA PRO A 151 20.66 2.40 -6.07
C PRO A 151 22.00 1.77 -5.68
N ARG A 152 22.14 0.45 -5.87
CA ARG A 152 23.42 -0.24 -5.75
C ARG A 152 24.31 0.14 -6.93
N SER A 153 25.59 0.28 -6.60
CA SER A 153 26.72 0.47 -7.52
C SER A 153 26.65 -0.48 -8.73
N PRO A 154 27.11 -0.10 -9.94
CA PRO A 154 26.74 -0.74 -11.20
C PRO A 154 27.37 -2.11 -11.48
N PHE A 155 27.95 -2.82 -10.51
CA PHE A 155 28.69 -4.06 -10.77
C PHE A 155 28.59 -5.02 -9.58
N ASP A 156 27.72 -6.04 -9.68
CA ASP A 156 28.13 -7.46 -9.59
C ASP A 156 26.93 -8.44 -9.70
N GLY A 157 26.92 -9.21 -10.79
CA GLY A 157 26.79 -10.67 -10.74
C GLY A 157 25.42 -11.31 -10.47
N ILE A 158 24.53 -11.22 -11.45
CA ILE A 158 23.62 -12.24 -12.05
C ILE A 158 22.41 -11.43 -12.55
N GLU A 159 22.52 -10.86 -13.74
CA GLU A 159 21.40 -10.18 -14.40
C GLU A 159 20.40 -11.24 -14.88
N ASN A 160 19.43 -11.56 -14.03
CA ASN A 160 18.19 -12.13 -14.55
C ASN A 160 17.55 -11.07 -15.46
N LYS A 161 17.17 -11.44 -16.70
CA LYS A 161 16.51 -10.52 -17.65
C LYS A 161 15.30 -9.80 -17.03
N ALA A 162 14.61 -10.45 -16.08
CA ALA A 162 13.52 -9.87 -15.33
C ALA A 162 13.96 -8.68 -14.44
N ASP A 163 15.14 -8.76 -13.81
CA ASP A 163 15.68 -7.70 -12.95
C ASP A 163 16.14 -6.51 -13.79
N SER A 164 16.81 -6.74 -14.93
CA SER A 164 17.18 -5.67 -15.85
C SER A 164 15.93 -4.94 -16.38
N ARG A 165 14.87 -5.68 -16.72
CA ARG A 165 13.61 -5.07 -17.19
C ARG A 165 12.88 -4.29 -16.09
N LEU A 166 12.89 -4.77 -14.85
CA LEU A 166 12.35 -4.00 -13.73
C LEU A 166 13.13 -2.71 -13.51
N LEU A 167 14.46 -2.77 -13.55
CA LEU A 167 15.30 -1.57 -13.43
C LEU A 167 15.02 -0.58 -14.56
N GLU A 168 14.78 -1.05 -15.78
CA GLU A 168 14.32 -0.20 -16.89
C GLU A 168 12.98 0.46 -16.57
N LEU A 169 11.98 -0.30 -16.11
CA LEU A 169 10.67 0.26 -15.73
C LEU A 169 10.82 1.28 -14.60
N VAL A 170 11.59 0.98 -13.55
CA VAL A 170 11.85 1.92 -12.44
C VAL A 170 12.51 3.20 -12.95
N ARG A 171 13.48 3.11 -13.85
CA ARG A 171 14.11 4.28 -14.49
C ARG A 171 13.12 5.04 -15.37
N GLU A 172 12.27 4.32 -16.08
CA GLU A 172 11.30 4.88 -17.00
C GLU A 172 10.23 5.70 -16.27
N PHE A 173 9.65 5.12 -15.23
CA PHE A 173 8.59 5.69 -14.39
C PHE A 173 9.12 6.49 -13.20
N ASN A 174 10.43 6.76 -13.15
CA ASN A 174 11.01 7.57 -12.09
C ASN A 174 10.32 8.94 -12.02
N PRO A 175 9.73 9.33 -10.87
CA PRO A 175 8.95 10.57 -10.75
C PRO A 175 9.77 11.85 -10.90
N TYR A 176 11.10 11.74 -10.87
CA TYR A 176 12.05 12.84 -11.08
C TYR A 176 12.63 12.86 -12.48
N ARG A 177 12.29 11.89 -13.34
CA ARG A 177 12.70 11.92 -14.74
C ARG A 177 12.07 13.15 -15.42
N PRO A 178 12.87 14.02 -16.07
CA PRO A 178 12.33 15.12 -16.85
C PRO A 178 11.40 14.56 -17.92
N ARG A 179 10.11 14.91 -17.85
CA ARG A 179 9.20 14.66 -18.96
C ARG A 179 9.48 15.71 -20.04
N PRO A 180 9.50 15.34 -21.34
CA PRO A 180 9.62 16.33 -22.40
C PRO A 180 8.51 17.38 -22.23
N ALA A 181 8.85 18.65 -22.46
CA ALA A 181 7.91 19.76 -22.34
C ALA A 181 6.74 19.69 -23.34
N TYR A 182 6.84 18.78 -24.32
CA TYR A 182 5.86 18.54 -25.34
C TYR A 182 5.70 17.03 -25.56
N THR A 183 4.50 16.53 -25.33
CA THR A 183 4.06 15.22 -25.81
C THR A 183 3.16 15.48 -27.02
N PRO A 184 3.47 14.96 -28.22
CA PRO A 184 2.57 15.08 -29.37
C PRO A 184 1.17 14.54 -29.01
N VAL A 185 0.13 15.27 -29.43
CA VAL A 185 -1.29 14.90 -29.22
C VAL A 185 -1.64 13.52 -29.78
N GLU A 186 -0.87 13.04 -30.76
CA GLU A 186 -1.08 11.74 -31.43
C GLU A 186 -0.57 10.51 -30.66
N SER A 187 -0.08 10.69 -29.43
CA SER A 187 0.29 9.55 -28.59
C SER A 187 -0.10 9.76 -27.13
N ASP A 188 -1.40 9.86 -26.84
CA ASP A 188 -1.90 9.63 -25.49
C ASP A 188 -1.82 8.14 -25.17
N ARG A 189 -0.58 7.67 -25.00
CA ARG A 189 -0.30 6.30 -24.58
C ARG A 189 -0.24 6.26 -23.07
N LEU A 190 -1.04 5.38 -22.47
CA LEU A 190 -0.97 5.08 -21.04
C LEU A 190 -0.36 3.69 -20.84
N ARG A 191 0.65 3.60 -19.97
CA ARG A 191 1.20 2.32 -19.53
C ARG A 191 0.72 2.03 -18.11
N VAL A 192 0.10 0.87 -17.93
CA VAL A 192 -0.43 0.39 -16.65
C VAL A 192 0.40 -0.80 -16.19
N LEU A 193 0.93 -0.70 -14.97
CA LEU A 193 1.74 -1.74 -14.33
C LEU A 193 0.93 -2.34 -13.18
N TYR A 194 0.72 -3.66 -13.19
CA TYR A 194 -0.09 -4.32 -12.16
C TYR A 194 0.32 -5.78 -11.90
N PHE A 195 -0.06 -6.30 -10.74
CA PHE A 195 0.07 -7.71 -10.37
C PHE A 195 -1.33 -8.31 -10.22
N ASP A 196 -1.57 -9.47 -10.84
CA ASP A 196 -2.78 -10.26 -10.56
C ASP A 196 -2.58 -11.02 -9.24
N THR A 197 -3.30 -10.59 -8.19
CA THR A 197 -3.19 -11.13 -6.83
C THR A 197 -4.56 -11.19 -6.17
N PRO A 198 -4.89 -12.25 -5.40
CA PRO A 198 -4.10 -13.44 -5.06
C PRO A 198 -4.33 -14.63 -6.02
N GLY A 199 -5.00 -14.42 -7.15
CA GLY A 199 -5.16 -15.39 -8.25
C GLY A 199 -4.61 -14.84 -9.57
N ARG A 200 -4.64 -15.66 -10.63
CA ARG A 200 -4.29 -15.26 -12.02
C ARG A 200 -5.50 -15.22 -12.95
N ASP A 201 -6.63 -15.69 -12.44
CA ASP A 201 -7.91 -15.83 -13.13
C ASP A 201 -9.01 -15.98 -12.06
N GLU A 202 -10.27 -15.85 -12.46
CA GLU A 202 -11.44 -15.95 -11.57
C GLU A 202 -11.45 -17.28 -10.80
N ALA A 203 -11.07 -18.39 -11.44
CA ALA A 203 -11.10 -19.71 -10.84
C ALA A 203 -10.09 -19.87 -9.69
N SER A 204 -8.85 -19.41 -9.92
CA SER A 204 -7.78 -19.41 -8.92
C SER A 204 -8.05 -18.41 -7.80
N TRP A 205 -8.63 -17.25 -8.12
CA TRP A 205 -9.11 -16.29 -7.12
C TRP A 205 -10.18 -16.91 -6.22
N LYS A 206 -11.26 -17.46 -6.81
CA LYS A 206 -12.37 -18.09 -6.08
C LYS A 206 -11.92 -19.24 -5.19
N LYS A 207 -10.92 -20.02 -5.65
CA LYS A 207 -10.30 -21.07 -4.83
C LYS A 207 -9.54 -20.49 -3.64
N ALA A 208 -8.75 -19.44 -3.85
CA ALA A 208 -7.98 -18.80 -2.80
C ALA A 208 -8.91 -18.12 -1.77
N TYR A 209 -9.95 -17.44 -2.23
CA TYR A 209 -11.00 -16.84 -1.41
C TYR A 209 -11.71 -17.88 -0.52
N LYS A 210 -12.15 -19.00 -1.12
CA LYS A 210 -12.77 -20.11 -0.37
C LYS A 210 -11.85 -20.67 0.72
N ASN A 211 -10.55 -20.75 0.47
CA ASN A 211 -9.59 -21.20 1.47
C ASN A 211 -9.50 -20.24 2.67
N GLU A 212 -9.53 -18.93 2.43
CA GLU A 212 -9.50 -17.94 3.50
C GLU A 212 -10.75 -17.99 4.36
N ILE A 213 -11.94 -17.86 3.77
CA ILE A 213 -13.22 -17.83 4.51
C ILE A 213 -13.48 -19.15 5.27
N SER A 214 -12.97 -20.28 4.76
CA SER A 214 -13.07 -21.59 5.43
C SER A 214 -11.99 -21.82 6.49
N GLY A 215 -11.05 -20.87 6.66
CA GLY A 215 -9.94 -21.00 7.60
C GLY A 215 -8.84 -21.97 7.17
N ASN A 216 -8.86 -22.41 5.92
CA ASN A 216 -7.90 -23.32 5.33
C ASN A 216 -6.76 -22.55 4.62
N LEU A 217 -6.35 -21.41 5.19
CA LEU A 217 -5.18 -20.69 4.68
C LEU A 217 -3.94 -21.58 4.74
N PRO A 218 -3.07 -21.54 3.72
CA PRO A 218 -1.77 -22.21 3.75
C PRO A 218 -0.98 -21.82 5.00
N LYS A 219 -0.27 -22.79 5.60
CA LYS A 219 0.49 -22.58 6.85
C LYS A 219 1.43 -21.37 6.79
N MET A 220 2.05 -21.11 5.63
CA MET A 220 2.92 -19.94 5.45
C MET A 220 2.17 -18.60 5.63
N LEU A 221 0.92 -18.51 5.16
CA LEU A 221 0.09 -17.31 5.31
C LEU A 221 -0.57 -17.23 6.70
N GLN A 222 -0.69 -18.35 7.42
CA GLN A 222 -1.17 -18.38 8.81
C GLN A 222 -0.24 -17.67 9.81
N THR A 223 1.01 -17.37 9.45
CA THR A 223 1.93 -16.59 10.28
C THR A 223 2.37 -15.27 9.64
N ALA A 224 1.83 -14.93 8.47
CA ALA A 224 2.27 -13.79 7.67
C ALA A 224 1.49 -12.50 7.99
N ALA A 225 0.95 -12.33 9.19
CA ALA A 225 0.26 -11.09 9.54
C ALA A 225 1.25 -9.91 9.54
N LYS A 226 0.89 -8.80 8.87
CA LYS A 226 1.77 -7.63 8.78
C LYS A 226 0.96 -6.34 8.59
N VAL A 227 1.45 -5.28 9.23
CA VAL A 227 1.05 -3.90 9.00
C VAL A 227 2.28 -3.14 8.51
N TYR A 228 2.13 -2.31 7.49
CA TYR A 228 3.21 -1.44 7.00
C TYR A 228 3.02 -0.04 7.57
N ALA A 229 4.10 0.66 7.89
CA ALA A 229 4.04 2.02 8.42
C ALA A 229 4.86 2.97 7.56
N HIS A 230 4.25 4.08 7.14
CA HIS A 230 4.87 5.14 6.36
C HIS A 230 4.78 6.47 7.11
N PRO A 231 5.85 6.91 7.80
CA PRO A 231 5.88 8.22 8.43
C PRO A 231 6.14 9.31 7.39
N PHE A 232 5.45 10.45 7.53
CA PHE A 232 5.70 11.66 6.76
C PHE A 232 5.42 12.91 7.61
N ILE A 233 6.01 14.04 7.19
CA ILE A 233 5.74 15.34 7.81
C ILE A 233 4.98 16.19 6.79
N HIS A 234 3.84 16.75 7.17
CA HIS A 234 3.09 17.69 6.34
C HIS A 234 3.22 19.10 6.91
N GLU A 235 3.34 20.08 6.03
CA GLU A 235 3.30 21.49 6.41
C GLU A 235 1.87 22.01 6.26
N ALA A 236 1.17 22.18 7.38
CA ALA A 236 -0.26 22.48 7.41
C ALA A 236 -0.57 23.94 7.05
N LEU A 237 0.33 24.88 7.37
CA LEU A 237 0.13 26.32 7.21
C LEU A 237 1.34 26.98 6.52
N PRO A 238 1.59 26.70 5.24
CA PRO A 238 2.81 27.14 4.54
C PRO A 238 2.87 28.65 4.27
N GLN A 239 1.73 29.36 4.39
CA GLN A 239 1.65 30.80 4.14
C GLN A 239 1.82 31.66 5.41
N GLU A 240 1.93 31.05 6.58
CA GLU A 240 2.09 31.79 7.84
C GLU A 240 3.57 32.12 8.13
N VAL A 241 3.80 33.22 8.84
CA VAL A 241 5.15 33.63 9.29
C VAL A 241 5.80 32.57 10.19
N LYS A 242 4.99 31.79 10.92
CA LYS A 242 5.45 30.66 11.73
C LYS A 242 4.92 29.37 11.13
N HIS A 243 5.79 28.68 10.39
CA HIS A 243 5.51 27.36 9.83
C HIS A 243 5.05 26.38 10.92
N ARG A 244 4.02 25.59 10.59
CA ARG A 244 3.40 24.58 11.45
C ARG A 244 3.31 23.25 10.72
N PHE A 245 3.59 22.18 11.46
CA PHE A 245 3.78 20.85 10.90
C PHE A 245 2.86 19.82 11.56
N GLU A 246 2.52 18.79 10.79
CA GLU A 246 1.91 17.56 11.27
C GLU A 246 2.88 16.41 11.07
N PHE A 247 3.16 15.67 12.14
CA PHE A 247 3.86 14.40 12.04
C PHE A 247 2.82 13.29 11.92
N VAL A 248 2.78 12.59 10.79
CA VAL A 248 1.80 11.55 10.52
C VAL A 248 2.50 10.22 10.31
N ILE A 249 1.93 9.15 10.86
CA ILE A 249 2.26 7.77 10.48
C ILE A 249 1.05 7.19 9.77
N GLN A 250 1.20 6.86 8.49
CA GLN A 250 0.19 6.14 7.73
C GLN A 250 0.42 4.64 7.89
N TYR A 251 -0.55 3.95 8.48
CA TYR A 251 -0.52 2.49 8.60
C TYR A 251 -1.31 1.88 7.45
N TRP A 252 -0.68 0.98 6.71
CA TRP A 252 -1.25 0.29 5.56
C TRP A 252 -1.51 -1.19 5.87
N PHE A 253 -2.64 -1.67 5.37
CA PHE A 253 -3.18 -3.00 5.59
C PHE A 253 -3.45 -3.64 4.24
N PHE A 254 -2.76 -4.73 3.94
CA PHE A 254 -3.05 -5.50 2.75
C PHE A 254 -3.95 -6.67 3.09
N TYR A 255 -5.11 -6.72 2.45
CA TYR A 255 -6.01 -7.86 2.48
C TYR A 255 -6.00 -8.50 1.10
N PRO A 256 -5.72 -9.80 0.96
CA PRO A 256 -5.76 -10.40 -0.37
C PRO A 256 -7.19 -10.44 -0.94
N PHE A 257 -8.21 -10.22 -0.11
CA PHE A 257 -9.61 -10.23 -0.47
C PHE A 257 -10.39 -9.24 0.41
N ASN A 258 -11.47 -8.68 -0.12
CA ASN A 258 -12.45 -7.91 0.66
C ASN A 258 -13.84 -8.56 0.53
N ASP A 259 -14.43 -9.01 1.64
CA ASP A 259 -15.78 -9.59 1.72
C ASP A 259 -16.81 -8.52 2.14
N GLY A 260 -16.85 -7.42 1.38
CA GLY A 260 -17.76 -6.29 1.58
C GLY A 260 -18.91 -6.25 0.56
N GLY A 261 -19.55 -5.08 0.43
CA GLY A 261 -20.57 -4.85 -0.60
C GLY A 261 -20.04 -4.92 -2.04
N ASN A 262 -18.71 -4.87 -2.21
CA ASN A 262 -17.99 -5.08 -3.46
C ASN A 262 -16.92 -6.15 -3.21
N ASN A 263 -17.19 -7.41 -3.55
CA ASN A 263 -16.27 -8.50 -3.31
C ASN A 263 -15.21 -8.55 -4.42
N HIS A 264 -13.95 -8.25 -4.09
CA HIS A 264 -12.86 -8.19 -5.05
C HIS A 264 -11.53 -8.74 -4.51
N GLU A 265 -10.62 -9.03 -5.44
CA GLU A 265 -9.22 -9.38 -5.20
C GLU A 265 -8.39 -8.17 -4.80
N GLY A 266 -7.47 -8.36 -3.85
CA GLY A 266 -6.46 -7.39 -3.46
C GLY A 266 -7.01 -6.06 -2.95
N ASP A 267 -6.82 -5.79 -1.68
CA ASP A 267 -7.27 -4.54 -1.07
C ASP A 267 -6.19 -3.94 -0.18
N TRP A 268 -5.96 -2.64 -0.37
CA TRP A 268 -4.99 -1.86 0.39
C TRP A 268 -5.74 -0.75 1.11
N GLU A 269 -5.92 -0.97 2.39
CA GLU A 269 -6.54 0.01 3.28
C GLU A 269 -5.47 0.75 4.05
N HIS A 270 -5.76 1.99 4.46
CA HIS A 270 -4.86 2.71 5.35
C HIS A 270 -5.60 3.56 6.38
N ILE A 271 -4.89 3.87 7.46
CA ILE A 271 -5.25 4.95 8.40
C ILE A 271 -4.07 5.87 8.60
N ASN A 272 -4.34 7.13 8.90
CA ASN A 272 -3.37 8.14 9.26
C ASN A 272 -3.45 8.42 10.75
N VAL A 273 -2.34 8.27 11.46
CA VAL A 273 -2.22 8.65 12.87
C VAL A 273 -1.34 9.88 12.98
N ARG A 274 -1.94 10.99 13.39
CA ARG A 274 -1.21 12.23 13.64
C ARG A 274 -0.65 12.22 15.06
N ILE A 275 0.67 12.26 15.17
CA ILE A 275 1.39 12.34 16.45
C ILE A 275 1.58 13.81 16.81
N THR A 276 1.24 14.16 18.05
CA THR A 276 1.43 15.52 18.58
C THR A 276 1.93 15.48 20.04
N ARG A 277 2.13 16.66 20.64
CA ARG A 277 2.48 16.80 22.05
C ARG A 277 1.26 17.16 22.90
N LEU A 278 1.23 16.63 24.12
CA LEU A 278 0.23 17.02 25.12
C LEU A 278 0.23 18.54 25.31
N GLY A 279 -0.96 19.15 25.29
CA GLY A 279 -1.13 20.59 25.51
C GLY A 279 -0.84 21.49 24.31
N ARG A 280 -0.58 20.94 23.11
CA ARG A 280 -0.48 21.75 21.88
C ARG A 280 -1.86 22.09 21.31
N GLU A 281 -2.08 23.37 21.07
CA GLU A 281 -3.29 23.90 20.43
C GLU A 281 -3.40 23.40 18.97
N ALA A 282 -4.59 22.98 18.55
CA ALA A 282 -4.89 22.35 17.25
C ALA A 282 -4.08 21.08 16.90
N GLY A 283 -3.18 20.62 17.77
CA GLY A 283 -2.32 19.46 17.57
C GLY A 283 -1.16 19.70 16.60
N LEU A 284 -0.88 20.95 16.20
CA LEU A 284 0.20 21.28 15.28
C LEU A 284 1.55 21.46 16.00
N LEU A 285 2.62 21.08 15.32
CA LEU A 285 4.01 21.10 15.81
C LEU A 285 4.78 22.29 15.23
N ASP A 286 5.73 22.81 16.01
CA ASP A 286 6.78 23.70 15.50
C ASP A 286 8.05 22.92 15.11
N LYS A 287 9.05 23.60 14.53
CA LYS A 287 10.30 22.97 14.08
C LYS A 287 11.03 22.28 15.23
N ASP A 288 11.04 22.88 16.41
CA ASP A 288 11.72 22.36 17.59
C ASP A 288 11.04 21.10 18.10
N ASP A 289 9.71 21.06 18.08
CA ASP A 289 8.94 19.86 18.40
C ASP A 289 9.30 18.70 17.46
N VAL A 290 9.27 18.93 16.15
CA VAL A 290 9.55 17.91 15.13
C VAL A 290 10.97 17.36 15.30
N MET A 291 11.98 18.25 15.38
CA MET A 291 13.37 17.83 15.58
C MET A 291 13.56 17.08 16.90
N SER A 292 12.84 17.49 17.94
CA SER A 292 12.91 16.84 19.24
C SER A 292 12.21 15.48 19.26
N ILE A 293 11.16 15.28 18.46
CA ILE A 293 10.54 13.96 18.22
C ILE A 293 11.53 13.09 17.46
N LEU A 294 12.14 13.60 16.39
CA LEU A 294 13.07 12.86 15.55
C LEU A 294 14.35 12.49 16.31
N ASN A 295 14.91 13.37 17.13
CA ASN A 295 16.17 13.10 17.83
C ASN A 295 16.02 12.21 19.06
N GLY A 296 14.80 11.77 19.39
CA GLY A 296 14.58 10.75 20.40
C GLY A 296 14.97 11.14 21.83
N LYS A 297 14.78 12.41 22.22
CA LYS A 297 14.95 12.78 23.63
C LYS A 297 13.91 12.04 24.46
N ASP A 298 14.32 11.14 25.36
CA ASP A 298 13.41 10.20 26.05
C ASP A 298 12.25 10.89 26.77
N SER A 299 12.49 12.04 27.41
CA SER A 299 11.44 12.85 28.06
C SER A 299 10.33 13.33 27.12
N VAL A 300 10.61 13.37 25.81
CA VAL A 300 9.65 13.79 24.81
C VAL A 300 8.71 12.66 24.47
N LEU A 301 9.18 11.41 24.42
CA LEU A 301 8.33 10.27 24.07
C LEU A 301 7.09 10.26 24.95
N ASP A 302 7.26 10.35 26.26
CA ASP A 302 6.16 10.30 27.23
C ASP A 302 5.17 11.47 27.08
N SER A 303 5.60 12.59 26.49
CA SER A 303 4.73 13.72 26.16
C SER A 303 3.95 13.57 24.85
N LEU A 304 4.26 12.57 24.03
CA LEU A 304 3.61 12.35 22.74
C LEU A 304 2.27 11.63 22.88
N VAL A 305 1.29 12.12 22.14
CA VAL A 305 -0.10 11.64 22.12
C VAL A 305 -0.63 11.58 20.69
N ILE A 306 -1.71 10.83 20.48
CA ILE A 306 -2.47 10.85 19.23
C ILE A 306 -3.28 12.13 19.19
N GLY A 307 -3.01 12.98 18.20
CA GLY A 307 -3.73 14.23 17.97
C GLY A 307 -4.91 14.10 17.01
N LYS A 308 -4.90 13.08 16.14
CA LYS A 308 -5.98 12.75 15.19
C LYS A 308 -5.78 11.36 14.61
N VAL A 309 -6.88 10.69 14.25
CA VAL A 309 -6.89 9.49 13.41
C VAL A 309 -7.85 9.75 12.26
N ASP A 310 -7.39 9.54 11.03
CA ASP A 310 -8.16 9.66 9.79
C ASP A 310 -8.03 8.41 8.93
#